data_AF-A0A158CC36-F1
#
_entry.id   AF-A0A158CC36-F1
#
_cell.length_a   1.000
_cell.length_b   1.000
_cell.length_c   1.000
_cell.angle_alpha   90.00
_cell.angle_beta   90.00
_cell.angle_gamma   90.00
#
_symmetry.space_group_name_H-M   'P 1'
#
loop_
_entity.id
_entity.type
_entity.pdbx_description
1 polymer ?
#
loop_
_entity_poly.entity_id
_entity_poly.type
_entity_poly.pdbx_seq_one_letter_code
_entity_poly.pdbx_strand_id
1 'polypeptide(L)'
;MNQAINRNACRQSDGIVIVDNVALFDELATCAEHAGLTACAAVATVFLPKELQQAISETHVLAFAIPANEEIDWDAQAADLLVPHNEFDFEHRQATSLFLLGNGPVAFEPKYGFQPLFGSDGSLFVFFLHRDLTYLVRYSWSERFLNTWEALDASAGENYQHDDERAARSILVLGSPVSGAADDIAIAPAAYFEIGSDGRLSQYFASARIRSRPDLFVERCPDACSWND
;
A
#
# COMPACT_ATOMS: atom_id res chain seq x y z
N MET A 1 3.39 -22.73 33.15
CA MET A 1 3.83 -21.71 34.13
C MET A 1 3.86 -20.38 33.39
N ASN A 2 2.83 -19.57 33.66
CA ASN A 2 2.59 -18.15 33.38
C ASN A 2 3.13 -17.47 32.12
N GLN A 3 2.14 -17.14 31.27
CA GLN A 3 2.02 -15.96 30.41
C GLN A 3 2.86 -14.77 30.89
N ALA A 4 3.75 -14.31 30.00
CA ALA A 4 4.18 -12.92 29.94
C ALA A 4 3.71 -12.36 28.60
N ILE A 5 2.40 -12.13 28.49
CA ILE A 5 1.87 -11.18 27.50
C ILE A 5 2.39 -9.83 27.97
N ASN A 6 3.43 -9.36 27.29
CA ASN A 6 4.18 -8.19 27.70
C ASN A 6 3.28 -6.97 27.50
N ARG A 7 2.98 -6.28 28.61
CA ARG A 7 2.09 -5.12 28.69
C ARG A 7 2.75 -3.87 28.10
N ASN A 8 3.03 -3.87 26.80
CA ASN A 8 3.37 -2.66 26.05
C ASN A 8 2.16 -2.14 25.25
N ALA A 9 0.97 -2.27 25.82
CA ALA A 9 -0.17 -1.44 25.45
C ALA A 9 0.07 -0.02 26.00
N CYS A 10 0.82 0.81 25.29
CA CYS A 10 0.79 2.26 25.54
C CYS A 10 1.33 3.09 24.36
N ARG A 11 0.51 3.19 23.30
CA ARG A 11 0.26 4.40 22.50
C ARG A 11 -0.82 4.04 21.47
N GLN A 12 -2.06 3.99 21.95
CA GLN A 12 -3.23 4.04 21.07
C GLN A 12 -3.32 5.49 20.58
N SER A 13 -2.69 5.78 19.45
CA SER A 13 -3.19 6.84 18.56
C SER A 13 -4.46 6.25 17.92
N ASP A 14 -5.58 7.00 17.85
CA ASP A 14 -6.94 6.50 17.54
C ASP A 14 -7.15 5.77 16.19
N GLY A 15 -6.09 5.43 15.45
CA GLY A 15 -6.12 4.62 14.22
C GLY A 15 -4.95 3.64 14.03
N ILE A 16 -4.00 3.55 14.96
CA ILE A 16 -2.80 2.69 14.85
C ILE A 16 -2.81 1.62 15.93
N VAL A 17 -2.72 0.37 15.53
CA VAL A 17 -2.48 -0.76 16.43
C VAL A 17 -1.11 -1.35 16.11
N ILE A 18 -0.19 -1.32 17.07
CA ILE A 18 1.06 -2.09 16.97
C ILE A 18 0.71 -3.56 17.21
N VAL A 19 1.05 -4.41 16.26
CA VAL A 19 0.84 -5.85 16.31
C VAL A 19 2.20 -6.53 16.50
N ASP A 20 2.25 -7.56 17.35
CA ASP A 20 3.44 -8.41 17.43
C ASP A 20 3.77 -8.98 16.05
N ASN A 21 5.06 -9.02 15.70
CA ASN A 21 5.51 -9.36 14.36
C ASN A 21 4.84 -10.65 13.85
N VAL A 22 4.27 -10.59 12.64
CA VAL A 22 3.60 -11.72 12.00
C VAL A 22 4.63 -12.37 11.09
N ALA A 23 5.08 -13.59 11.44
CA ALA A 23 6.19 -14.26 10.75
C ALA A 23 6.06 -14.37 9.22
N LEU A 24 4.84 -14.37 8.67
CA LEU A 24 4.61 -14.38 7.22
C LEU A 24 5.02 -13.07 6.51
N PHE A 25 5.26 -11.99 7.26
CA PHE A 25 5.69 -10.70 6.76
C PHE A 25 7.22 -10.53 6.67
N ASP A 26 7.99 -11.45 7.26
CA ASP A 26 9.45 -11.34 7.35
C ASP A 26 10.12 -11.34 5.96
N GLU A 27 9.60 -12.15 5.02
CA GLU A 27 10.14 -12.20 3.64
C GLU A 27 9.90 -10.87 2.90
N LEU A 28 8.71 -10.28 3.05
CA LEU A 28 8.38 -8.98 2.43
C LEU A 28 9.25 -7.85 3.01
N ALA A 29 9.42 -7.82 4.33
CA ALA A 29 10.27 -6.84 5.01
C ALA A 29 11.73 -6.95 4.57
N THR A 30 12.27 -8.18 4.52
CA THR A 30 13.64 -8.44 4.07
C THR A 30 13.85 -7.95 2.64
N CYS A 31 12.91 -8.24 1.74
CA CYS A 31 13.00 -7.80 0.35
C CYS A 31 12.99 -6.27 0.22
N ALA A 32 12.13 -5.57 0.96
CA ALA A 32 12.09 -4.11 0.93
C ALA A 32 13.39 -3.48 1.45
N GLU A 33 13.92 -3.98 2.57
CA GLU A 33 15.20 -3.51 3.14
C GLU A 33 16.39 -3.76 2.20
N HIS A 34 16.48 -4.95 1.59
CA HIS A 34 17.54 -5.26 0.63
C HIS A 34 17.47 -4.40 -0.64
N ALA A 35 16.25 -4.19 -1.17
CA ALA A 35 16.04 -3.33 -2.32
C ALA A 35 16.27 -1.85 -1.99
N GLY A 36 16.02 -1.44 -0.74
CA GLY A 36 15.94 -0.04 -0.32
C GLY A 36 14.73 0.67 -0.94
N LEU A 37 13.66 -0.08 -1.23
CA LEU A 37 12.44 0.40 -1.87
C LEU A 37 11.22 -0.24 -1.22
N THR A 38 10.11 0.50 -1.13
CA THR A 38 8.86 0.00 -0.59
C THR A 38 8.30 -1.16 -1.43
N ALA A 39 7.80 -2.20 -0.79
CA ALA A 39 7.10 -3.32 -1.41
C ALA A 39 5.70 -3.45 -0.82
N CYS A 40 4.76 -4.00 -1.60
CA CYS A 40 3.40 -4.29 -1.15
C CYS A 40 3.05 -5.75 -1.41
N ALA A 41 2.26 -6.36 -0.52
CA ALA A 41 1.67 -7.65 -0.76
C ALA A 41 0.17 -7.66 -0.45
N ALA A 42 -0.60 -8.33 -1.29
CA ALA A 42 -1.95 -8.76 -0.96
C ALA A 42 -1.87 -10.07 -0.17
N VAL A 43 -2.51 -10.09 1.01
CA VAL A 43 -2.43 -11.20 1.95
C VAL A 43 -3.84 -11.66 2.27
N ALA A 44 -4.14 -12.93 1.97
CA ALA A 44 -5.44 -13.47 2.33
C ALA A 44 -5.58 -13.55 3.86
N THR A 45 -6.71 -13.06 4.38
CA THR A 45 -6.96 -12.95 5.83
C THR A 45 -6.83 -14.29 6.54
N VAL A 46 -7.10 -15.41 5.86
CA VAL A 46 -6.94 -16.78 6.41
C VAL A 46 -5.51 -17.12 6.87
N PHE A 47 -4.50 -16.38 6.40
CA PHE A 47 -3.10 -16.56 6.81
C PHE A 47 -2.69 -15.71 8.02
N LEU A 48 -3.52 -14.73 8.40
CA LEU A 48 -3.25 -13.90 9.57
C LEU A 48 -3.47 -14.68 10.88
N PRO A 49 -2.90 -14.22 12.01
CA PRO A 49 -3.25 -14.73 13.34
C PRO A 49 -4.77 -14.71 13.59
N LYS A 50 -5.30 -15.72 14.29
CA LYS A 50 -6.75 -15.89 14.51
C LYS A 50 -7.42 -14.67 15.15
N GLU A 51 -6.69 -13.98 16.00
CA GLU A 51 -7.13 -12.77 16.68
C GLU A 51 -7.41 -11.64 15.67
N LEU A 52 -6.60 -11.53 14.62
CA LEU A 52 -6.79 -10.54 13.55
C LEU A 52 -7.87 -10.97 12.56
N GLN A 53 -7.97 -12.28 12.27
CA GLN A 53 -9.04 -12.83 11.41
C GLN A 53 -10.45 -12.49 11.88
N GLN A 54 -10.64 -12.33 13.20
CA GLN A 54 -11.94 -11.99 13.77
C GLN A 54 -12.25 -10.49 13.70
N ALA A 55 -11.23 -9.65 13.57
CA ALA A 55 -11.36 -8.20 13.55
C ALA A 55 -11.45 -7.61 12.14
N ILE A 56 -10.94 -8.34 11.14
CA ILE A 56 -10.83 -7.91 9.74
C ILE A 56 -11.92 -8.62 8.93
N SER A 57 -12.80 -7.85 8.30
CA SER A 57 -13.93 -8.39 7.52
C SER A 57 -13.54 -8.70 6.07
N GLU A 58 -12.47 -8.10 5.59
CA GLU A 58 -11.95 -8.21 4.24
C GLU A 58 -11.34 -9.60 4.00
N THR A 59 -11.48 -10.11 2.77
CA THR A 59 -10.89 -11.40 2.38
C THR A 59 -9.38 -11.33 2.22
N HIS A 60 -8.89 -10.14 1.90
CA HIS A 60 -7.48 -9.82 1.75
C HIS A 60 -7.19 -8.50 2.48
N VAL A 61 -5.94 -8.34 2.89
CA VAL A 61 -5.38 -7.08 3.41
C VAL A 61 -4.17 -6.69 2.58
N LEU A 62 -3.81 -5.40 2.60
CA LEU A 62 -2.52 -4.97 2.06
C LEU A 62 -1.48 -4.94 3.18
N ALA A 63 -0.28 -5.40 2.86
CA ALA A 63 0.90 -5.23 3.70
C ALA A 63 1.95 -4.43 2.93
N PHE A 64 2.39 -3.30 3.48
CA PHE A 64 3.45 -2.46 2.94
C PHE A 64 4.71 -2.67 3.77
N ALA A 65 5.76 -3.18 3.15
CA ALA A 65 7.09 -3.14 3.74
C ALA A 65 7.81 -1.88 3.31
N ILE A 66 8.13 -1.03 4.29
CA ILE A 66 8.80 0.24 4.10
C ILE A 66 10.21 0.10 4.68
N PRO A 67 11.26 0.33 3.89
CA PRO A 67 12.62 0.18 4.36
C PRO A 67 13.00 1.26 5.39
N ALA A 68 13.93 0.96 6.29
CA ALA A 68 14.23 1.79 7.46
C ALA A 68 14.78 3.19 7.12
N ASN A 69 15.29 3.38 5.90
CA ASN A 69 15.78 4.65 5.38
C ASN A 69 14.65 5.63 5.00
N GLU A 70 13.41 5.16 4.88
CA GLU A 70 12.25 6.03 4.69
C GLU A 70 11.69 6.48 6.05
N GLU A 71 11.48 7.78 6.21
CA GLU A 71 10.87 8.35 7.41
C GLU A 71 9.37 8.55 7.19
N ILE A 72 8.56 8.02 8.12
CA ILE A 72 7.10 8.09 8.08
C ILE A 72 6.60 8.89 9.28
N ASP A 73 5.86 9.96 9.02
CA ASP A 73 5.01 10.58 10.03
C ASP A 73 3.78 9.68 10.24
N TRP A 74 3.84 8.85 11.29
CA TRP A 74 2.78 7.88 11.58
C TRP A 74 1.45 8.53 11.96
N ASP A 75 1.46 9.70 12.58
CA ASP A 75 0.21 10.40 12.94
C ASP A 75 -0.49 10.89 11.67
N ALA A 76 0.27 11.40 10.69
CA ALA A 76 -0.28 11.74 9.38
C ALA A 76 -0.68 10.49 8.58
N GLN A 77 0.18 9.47 8.53
CA GLN A 77 -0.05 8.22 7.79
C GLN A 77 -1.30 7.49 8.28
N ALA A 78 -1.59 7.54 9.57
CA ALA A 78 -2.73 6.84 10.16
C ALA A 78 -4.00 7.66 10.29
N ALA A 79 -4.04 8.86 9.73
CA ALA A 79 -5.29 9.60 9.60
C ALA A 79 -6.32 8.73 8.87
N ASP A 80 -7.53 8.60 9.42
CA ASP A 80 -8.61 7.80 8.83
C ASP A 80 -9.18 8.47 7.58
N LEU A 81 -8.43 8.36 6.49
CA LEU A 81 -8.71 8.99 5.21
C LEU A 81 -8.15 8.12 4.10
N LEU A 82 -8.98 7.84 3.09
CA LEU A 82 -8.56 7.25 1.83
C LEU A 82 -8.85 8.24 0.71
N VAL A 83 -7.81 8.69 0.00
CA VAL A 83 -7.94 9.72 -1.05
C VAL A 83 -7.57 9.14 -2.40
N PRO A 84 -8.47 9.16 -3.40
CA PRO A 84 -8.10 8.81 -4.75
C PRO A 84 -7.36 10.01 -5.36
N HIS A 85 -6.19 9.76 -5.93
CA HIS A 85 -5.26 10.78 -6.38
C HIS A 85 -4.66 10.36 -7.73
N ASN A 86 -4.53 11.29 -8.66
CA ASN A 86 -3.76 11.06 -9.87
C ASN A 86 -2.44 11.81 -9.78
N GLU A 87 -1.34 11.09 -9.92
CA GLU A 87 -0.03 11.70 -10.08
C GLU A 87 0.34 11.76 -11.56
N PHE A 88 0.94 12.86 -11.99
CA PHE A 88 1.39 13.04 -13.37
C PHE A 88 2.91 13.08 -13.46
N ASP A 89 3.45 12.17 -14.25
CA ASP A 89 4.84 12.21 -14.66
C ASP A 89 4.99 13.04 -15.93
N PHE A 90 5.44 14.29 -15.78
CA PHE A 90 5.70 15.18 -16.92
C PHE A 90 6.86 14.74 -17.81
N GLU A 91 7.81 13.97 -17.28
CA GLU A 91 8.97 13.49 -18.03
C GLU A 91 8.55 12.39 -19.01
N HIS A 92 7.75 11.43 -18.53
CA HIS A 92 7.28 10.28 -19.31
C HIS A 92 5.86 10.47 -19.88
N ARG A 93 5.21 11.61 -19.61
CA ARG A 93 3.83 11.95 -20.01
C ARG A 93 2.82 10.88 -19.62
N GLN A 94 2.92 10.39 -18.39
CA GLN A 94 2.08 9.33 -17.87
C GLN A 94 1.27 9.85 -16.69
N ALA A 95 -0.01 9.49 -16.64
CA ALA A 95 -0.84 9.65 -15.45
C ALA A 95 -1.03 8.29 -14.77
N THR A 96 -0.82 8.24 -13.47
CA THR A 96 -1.03 7.04 -12.65
C THR A 96 -2.07 7.34 -11.57
N SER A 97 -3.09 6.49 -11.48
CA SER A 97 -4.06 6.56 -10.39
C SER A 97 -3.51 5.87 -9.14
N LEU A 98 -3.62 6.55 -8.00
CA LEU A 98 -3.09 6.16 -6.71
C LEU A 98 -4.16 6.33 -5.64
N PHE A 99 -4.14 5.46 -4.63
CA PHE A 99 -4.85 5.67 -3.38
C PHE A 99 -3.86 6.11 -2.31
N LEU A 100 -3.99 7.36 -1.86
CA LEU A 100 -3.22 7.89 -0.73
C LEU A 100 -3.82 7.35 0.57
N LEU A 101 -2.96 6.82 1.42
CA LEU A 101 -3.31 6.26 2.72
C LEU A 101 -3.10 7.33 3.79
N GLY A 102 -4.19 7.79 4.40
CA GLY A 102 -4.19 8.88 5.36
C GLY A 102 -3.71 10.20 4.75
N ASN A 103 -3.04 10.99 5.58
CA ASN A 103 -2.32 12.21 5.18
C ASN A 103 -0.81 11.97 5.06
N GLY A 104 -0.37 10.72 5.14
CA GLY A 104 1.04 10.36 5.01
C GLY A 104 1.45 10.17 3.55
N PRO A 105 2.75 9.93 3.31
CA PRO A 105 3.28 9.84 1.97
C PRO A 105 2.97 8.52 1.26
N VAL A 106 2.53 7.48 1.98
CA VAL A 106 2.36 6.15 1.39
C VAL A 106 1.09 6.06 0.56
N ALA A 107 1.22 5.51 -0.64
CA ALA A 107 0.13 5.30 -1.57
C ALA A 107 0.26 3.95 -2.27
N PHE A 108 -0.80 3.50 -2.95
CA PHE A 108 -0.71 2.34 -3.83
C PHE A 108 -1.50 2.50 -5.11
N GLU A 109 -1.10 1.76 -6.12
CA GLU A 109 -1.79 1.67 -7.41
C GLU A 109 -2.97 0.70 -7.27
N PRO A 110 -4.23 1.15 -7.44
CA PRO A 110 -5.40 0.29 -7.26
C PRO A 110 -5.35 -0.94 -8.14
N LYS A 111 -4.83 -0.83 -9.38
CA LYS A 111 -4.67 -1.96 -10.31
C LYS A 111 -3.93 -3.17 -9.70
N TYR A 112 -3.02 -2.95 -8.75
CA TYR A 112 -2.22 -4.00 -8.13
C TYR A 112 -2.58 -4.28 -6.66
N GLY A 113 -3.37 -3.42 -6.02
CA GLY A 113 -3.76 -3.53 -4.61
C GLY A 113 -5.26 -3.49 -4.34
N PHE A 114 -6.10 -3.71 -5.34
CA PHE A 114 -7.56 -3.63 -5.23
C PHE A 114 -8.21 -4.84 -4.54
N GLN A 115 -7.52 -5.97 -4.34
CA GLN A 115 -8.15 -7.20 -3.81
C GLN A 115 -8.93 -6.97 -2.49
N PRO A 116 -8.41 -6.18 -1.52
CA PRO A 116 -9.12 -5.93 -0.27
C PRO A 116 -10.40 -5.10 -0.40
N LEU A 117 -10.59 -4.38 -1.51
CA LEU A 117 -11.78 -3.55 -1.71
C LEU A 117 -13.03 -4.40 -1.95
N PHE A 118 -12.88 -5.62 -2.47
CA PHE A 118 -14.03 -6.51 -2.72
C PHE A 118 -14.51 -7.18 -1.44
N GLY A 119 -15.82 -7.06 -1.20
CA GLY A 119 -16.45 -7.65 -0.02
C GLY A 119 -16.12 -6.92 1.28
N SER A 120 -15.54 -5.72 1.20
CA SER A 120 -15.33 -4.83 2.34
C SER A 120 -16.59 -3.99 2.64
N ASP A 121 -16.77 -3.61 3.90
CA ASP A 121 -17.87 -2.74 4.35
C ASP A 121 -17.37 -1.29 4.50
N GLY A 122 -16.83 -0.73 3.41
CA GLY A 122 -16.35 0.64 3.39
C GLY A 122 -15.08 0.90 4.20
N SER A 123 -14.26 -0.15 4.42
CA SER A 123 -12.94 0.00 5.05
C SER A 123 -11.85 -0.85 4.38
N LEU A 124 -10.61 -0.44 4.59
CA LEU A 124 -9.39 -1.16 4.23
C LEU A 124 -8.50 -1.21 5.47
N PHE A 125 -8.15 -2.43 5.87
CA PHE A 125 -7.07 -2.65 6.81
C PHE A 125 -5.75 -2.78 6.05
N VAL A 126 -4.75 -2.05 6.53
CA VAL A 126 -3.40 -2.03 5.98
C VAL A 126 -2.41 -2.34 7.09
N PHE A 127 -1.53 -3.30 6.82
CA PHE A 127 -0.33 -3.51 7.60
C PHE A 127 0.81 -2.65 7.04
N PHE A 128 1.50 -1.92 7.91
CA PHE A 128 2.78 -1.31 7.59
C PHE A 128 3.89 -2.00 8.40
N LEU A 129 4.92 -2.46 7.71
CA LEU A 129 6.09 -3.13 8.26
C LEU A 129 7.25 -2.14 8.16
N HIS A 130 7.74 -1.66 9.29
CA HIS A 130 8.80 -0.64 9.33
C HIS A 130 9.60 -0.77 10.61
N ARG A 131 10.94 -0.82 10.50
CA ARG A 131 11.88 -0.85 11.65
C ARG A 131 11.50 -1.90 12.71
N ASP A 132 11.29 -3.14 12.26
CA ASP A 132 10.90 -4.29 13.08
C ASP A 132 9.53 -4.18 13.79
N LEU A 133 8.71 -3.19 13.40
CA LEU A 133 7.37 -2.99 13.92
C LEU A 133 6.33 -3.24 12.83
N THR A 134 5.23 -3.85 13.24
CA THR A 134 4.05 -4.07 12.41
C THR A 134 2.93 -3.18 12.92
N TYR A 135 2.50 -2.23 12.10
CA TYR A 135 1.39 -1.34 12.37
C TYR A 135 0.18 -1.78 11.58
N LEU A 136 -0.96 -1.92 12.24
CA LEU A 136 -2.25 -2.12 11.60
C LEU A 136 -3.01 -0.81 11.65
N VAL A 137 -3.38 -0.31 10.48
CA VAL A 137 -4.18 0.90 10.30
C VAL A 137 -5.44 0.55 9.55
N ARG A 138 -6.55 1.17 9.96
CA ARG A 138 -7.83 1.06 9.27
C ARG A 138 -8.14 2.39 8.60
N TYR A 139 -8.42 2.35 7.31
CA TYR A 139 -8.92 3.47 6.53
C TYR A 139 -10.37 3.21 6.14
N SER A 140 -11.22 4.17 6.41
CA SER A 140 -12.64 4.18 6.07
C SER A 140 -12.85 4.97 4.79
N TRP A 141 -13.79 4.55 3.96
CA TRP A 141 -14.24 5.35 2.82
C TRP A 141 -15.77 5.39 2.73
N SER A 142 -16.24 6.39 1.99
CA SER A 142 -17.66 6.51 1.63
C SER A 142 -17.92 5.92 0.25
N GLU A 143 -19.17 5.59 -0.08
CA GLU A 143 -19.53 5.14 -1.45
C GLU A 143 -19.10 6.13 -2.55
N ARG A 144 -18.99 7.43 -2.23
CA ARG A 144 -18.53 8.46 -3.18
C ARG A 144 -17.06 8.28 -3.56
N PHE A 145 -16.26 7.65 -2.71
CA PHE A 145 -14.85 7.36 -2.98
C PHE A 145 -14.69 6.53 -4.24
N LEU A 146 -15.42 5.39 -4.33
CA LEU A 146 -15.32 4.48 -5.47
C LEU A 146 -15.70 5.17 -6.78
N ASN A 147 -16.80 5.93 -6.80
CA ASN A 147 -17.20 6.71 -7.98
C ASN A 147 -16.13 7.76 -8.39
N THR A 148 -15.45 8.36 -7.41
CA THR A 148 -14.41 9.35 -7.69
C THR A 148 -13.16 8.68 -8.25
N TRP A 149 -12.78 7.53 -7.69
CA TRP A 149 -11.70 6.72 -8.22
C TRP A 149 -11.98 6.24 -9.65
N GLU A 150 -13.15 5.66 -9.94
CA GLU A 150 -13.48 5.18 -11.28
C GLU A 150 -13.36 6.29 -12.33
N ALA A 151 -13.80 7.52 -11.98
CA ALA A 151 -13.64 8.68 -12.85
C ALA A 151 -12.18 9.09 -13.03
N LEU A 152 -11.37 9.03 -11.97
CA LEU A 152 -9.94 9.33 -12.00
C LEU A 152 -9.15 8.29 -12.79
N ASP A 153 -9.44 7.01 -12.60
CA ASP A 153 -8.81 5.88 -13.31
C ASP A 153 -9.13 5.95 -14.81
N ALA A 154 -10.36 6.28 -15.19
CA ALA A 154 -10.72 6.50 -16.59
C ALA A 154 -9.92 7.65 -17.26
N SER A 155 -9.41 8.59 -16.46
CA SER A 155 -8.54 9.69 -16.92
C SER A 155 -7.04 9.40 -16.78
N ALA A 156 -6.66 8.29 -16.14
CA ALA A 156 -5.29 7.82 -15.97
C ALA A 156 -5.02 6.58 -16.88
N GLY A 157 -3.76 6.23 -17.12
CA GLY A 157 -3.42 4.99 -17.85
C GLY A 157 -3.57 5.00 -19.39
N GLU A 158 -3.77 3.82 -19.99
CA GLU A 158 -3.77 3.58 -21.45
C GLU A 158 -4.82 4.41 -22.22
N ASN A 159 -5.91 4.81 -21.55
CA ASN A 159 -6.96 5.65 -22.13
C ASN A 159 -6.51 7.08 -22.41
N TYR A 160 -5.38 7.54 -21.85
CA TYR A 160 -4.78 8.83 -22.20
C TYR A 160 -4.45 8.93 -23.70
N GLN A 161 -4.16 7.80 -24.36
CA GLN A 161 -3.82 7.77 -25.78
C GLN A 161 -5.02 7.86 -26.73
N HIS A 162 -6.26 7.79 -26.21
CA HIS A 162 -7.45 7.66 -27.05
C HIS A 162 -8.22 8.96 -27.29
N ASP A 163 -7.87 10.08 -26.63
CA ASP A 163 -8.61 11.33 -26.83
C ASP A 163 -7.79 12.57 -26.38
N ASP A 164 -6.91 13.08 -27.25
CA ASP A 164 -6.05 14.25 -27.00
C ASP A 164 -6.83 15.50 -26.50
N GLU A 165 -8.11 15.64 -26.88
CA GLU A 165 -8.95 16.77 -26.45
C GLU A 165 -9.76 16.52 -25.16
N ARG A 166 -9.96 15.25 -24.76
CA ARG A 166 -10.79 14.89 -23.61
C ARG A 166 -9.94 14.65 -22.36
N ALA A 167 -8.75 14.06 -22.52
CA ALA A 167 -7.76 13.92 -21.45
C ALA A 167 -7.28 15.29 -20.92
N ALA A 168 -7.20 16.31 -21.79
CA ALA A 168 -6.87 17.68 -21.40
C ALA A 168 -8.00 18.41 -20.66
N ARG A 169 -9.26 17.93 -20.74
CA ARG A 169 -10.46 18.64 -20.24
C ARG A 169 -11.01 18.09 -18.91
N SER A 170 -10.40 17.07 -18.32
CA SER A 170 -10.93 16.44 -17.10
C SER A 170 -9.83 16.00 -16.14
N ILE A 171 -8.87 16.87 -15.86
CA ILE A 171 -7.93 16.65 -14.75
C ILE A 171 -8.47 17.41 -13.54
N LEU A 172 -9.29 16.74 -12.75
CA LEU A 172 -9.68 17.21 -11.42
C LEU A 172 -8.62 16.72 -10.42
N VAL A 173 -7.69 17.61 -10.06
CA VAL A 173 -6.86 17.42 -8.86
C VAL A 173 -7.76 17.67 -7.66
N LEU A 174 -8.36 16.62 -7.11
CA LEU A 174 -9.09 16.70 -5.84
C LEU A 174 -8.12 16.43 -4.70
N GLY A 175 -7.59 17.52 -4.14
CA GLY A 175 -6.74 17.49 -2.96
C GLY A 175 -6.26 18.90 -2.62
N SER A 176 -6.68 19.41 -1.46
CA SER A 176 -6.00 20.53 -0.81
C SER A 176 -4.62 20.03 -0.39
N PRO A 177 -3.54 20.83 -0.47
CA PRO A 177 -2.19 20.39 -0.15
C PRO A 177 -2.18 19.72 1.22
N VAL A 178 -1.95 18.41 1.23
CA VAL A 178 -1.63 17.68 2.45
C VAL A 178 -0.35 18.31 2.98
N SER A 179 -0.32 18.70 4.25
CA SER A 179 0.93 19.12 4.89
C SER A 179 1.95 17.98 4.72
N GLY A 180 2.87 18.13 3.76
CA GLY A 180 3.86 17.11 3.39
C GLY A 180 3.78 16.55 1.97
N ALA A 181 2.70 16.76 1.19
CA ALA A 181 2.56 16.18 -0.17
C ALA A 181 2.42 17.22 -1.30
N ALA A 182 2.60 18.51 -1.00
CA ALA A 182 2.49 19.57 -2.00
C ALA A 182 3.72 19.65 -2.94
N ASP A 183 4.86 19.11 -2.50
CA ASP A 183 6.12 19.10 -3.28
C ASP A 183 6.80 17.71 -3.33
N ASP A 184 6.38 16.76 -2.48
CA ASP A 184 6.99 15.43 -2.41
C ASP A 184 6.12 14.36 -3.09
N ILE A 185 6.80 13.61 -3.96
CA ILE A 185 6.31 12.41 -4.64
C ILE A 185 5.78 11.40 -3.60
N ALA A 186 4.58 10.83 -3.83
CA ALA A 186 4.07 9.76 -2.98
C ALA A 186 5.02 8.56 -2.96
N ILE A 187 5.20 7.96 -1.79
CA ILE A 187 5.92 6.69 -1.60
C ILE A 187 4.98 5.57 -2.07
N ALA A 188 5.20 5.10 -3.28
CA ALA A 188 4.47 3.96 -3.84
C ALA A 188 5.34 2.69 -3.81
N PRO A 189 4.74 1.50 -3.68
CA PRO A 189 5.46 0.25 -3.85
C PRO A 189 6.14 0.17 -5.22
N ALA A 190 7.41 -0.20 -5.25
CA ALA A 190 8.11 -0.53 -6.49
C ALA A 190 7.69 -1.91 -7.02
N ALA A 191 7.24 -2.78 -6.12
CA ALA A 191 6.86 -4.15 -6.39
C ALA A 191 5.61 -4.53 -5.58
N TYR A 192 4.72 -5.29 -6.22
CA TYR A 192 3.51 -5.87 -5.61
C TYR A 192 3.58 -7.38 -5.66
N PHE A 193 3.13 -8.02 -4.59
CA PHE A 193 3.15 -9.46 -4.43
C PHE A 193 1.82 -10.04 -3.99
N GLU A 194 1.66 -11.34 -4.20
CA GLU A 194 0.68 -12.15 -3.48
C GLU A 194 1.41 -13.09 -2.52
N ILE A 195 0.90 -13.23 -1.30
CA ILE A 195 1.38 -14.25 -0.37
C ILE A 195 0.69 -15.58 -0.66
N GLY A 196 1.50 -16.58 -1.00
CA GLY A 196 1.11 -17.95 -1.28
C GLY A 196 0.66 -18.72 -0.05
N SER A 197 0.14 -19.93 -0.27
CA SER A 197 -0.41 -20.79 0.78
C SER A 197 0.62 -21.36 1.75
N ASP A 198 1.90 -21.28 1.39
CA ASP A 198 3.05 -21.62 2.21
C ASP A 198 3.57 -20.43 3.04
N GLY A 199 2.90 -19.27 2.95
CA GLY A 199 3.28 -18.05 3.65
C GLY A 199 4.43 -17.29 2.98
N ARG A 200 4.74 -17.62 1.72
CA ARG A 200 5.83 -16.99 0.96
C ARG A 200 5.33 -16.06 -0.12
N LEU A 201 6.18 -15.15 -0.58
CA LEU A 201 5.90 -14.33 -1.76
C LEU A 201 5.78 -15.24 -3.00
N SER A 202 4.75 -15.06 -3.82
CA SER A 202 4.42 -16.01 -4.91
C SER A 202 4.30 -15.41 -6.31
N GLN A 203 3.80 -14.18 -6.42
CA GLN A 203 3.65 -13.47 -7.70
C GLN A 203 4.32 -12.12 -7.60
N TYR A 204 4.92 -11.64 -8.70
CA TYR A 204 5.55 -10.33 -8.78
C TYR A 204 4.87 -9.48 -9.85
N PHE A 205 4.48 -8.26 -9.46
CA PHE A 205 4.04 -7.22 -10.38
C PHE A 205 4.86 -5.95 -10.14
N ALA A 206 5.54 -5.48 -11.19
CA ALA A 206 6.20 -4.19 -11.15
C ALA A 206 5.16 -3.06 -11.09
N SER A 207 5.48 -2.00 -10.35
CA SER A 207 4.72 -0.75 -10.39
C SER A 207 4.59 -0.25 -11.83
N ALA A 208 3.41 0.27 -12.20
CA ALA A 208 3.20 0.89 -13.50
C ALA A 208 3.84 2.27 -13.59
N ARG A 209 4.30 2.82 -12.45
CA ARG A 209 4.97 4.12 -12.39
C ARG A 209 6.42 4.00 -12.85
N ILE A 210 6.75 4.63 -13.98
CA ILE A 210 8.08 4.58 -14.62
C ILE A 210 9.22 5.15 -13.75
N ARG A 211 8.90 6.00 -12.76
CA ARG A 211 9.88 6.52 -11.78
C ARG A 211 10.24 5.53 -10.69
N SER A 212 9.38 4.56 -10.42
CA SER A 212 9.72 3.42 -9.57
C SER A 212 10.84 2.65 -10.26
N ARG A 213 11.84 2.16 -9.54
CA ARG A 213 12.94 1.35 -10.09
C ARG A 213 12.68 -0.15 -9.88
N PRO A 214 11.74 -0.78 -10.63
CA PRO A 214 11.43 -2.20 -10.45
C PRO A 214 12.63 -3.10 -10.80
N ASP A 215 13.51 -2.62 -11.68
CA ASP A 215 14.79 -3.23 -12.04
C ASP A 215 15.69 -3.44 -10.82
N LEU A 216 15.80 -2.45 -9.92
CA LEU A 216 16.55 -2.60 -8.68
C LEU A 216 15.98 -3.70 -7.78
N PHE A 217 14.66 -3.87 -7.81
CA PHE A 217 14.02 -4.94 -7.06
C PHE A 217 14.39 -6.31 -7.65
N VAL A 218 14.26 -6.48 -8.96
CA VAL A 218 14.62 -7.74 -9.64
C VAL A 218 16.11 -8.08 -9.49
N GLU A 219 16.99 -7.07 -9.52
CA GLU A 219 18.44 -7.26 -9.34
C GLU A 219 18.82 -7.69 -7.93
N ARG A 220 18.16 -7.13 -6.90
CA ARG A 220 18.54 -7.31 -5.49
C ARG A 220 17.71 -8.38 -4.78
N CYS A 221 16.53 -8.64 -5.28
CA CYS A 221 15.53 -9.56 -4.77
C CYS A 221 14.99 -10.37 -5.96
N PRO A 222 15.81 -11.25 -6.58
CA PRO A 222 15.37 -12.06 -7.71
C PRO A 222 14.11 -12.83 -7.30
N ASP A 223 13.13 -13.03 -8.20
CA ASP A 223 11.76 -13.49 -7.90
C ASP A 223 11.64 -14.38 -6.65
N ALA A 224 10.61 -14.21 -5.84
CA ALA A 224 10.40 -15.00 -4.62
C ALA A 224 10.50 -16.53 -4.81
N CYS A 225 10.20 -17.03 -6.02
CA CYS A 225 10.39 -18.41 -6.43
C CYS A 225 11.86 -18.88 -6.51
N SER A 226 12.82 -17.95 -6.65
CA SER A 226 14.26 -18.17 -6.75
C SER A 226 15.02 -18.09 -5.41
N TRP A 227 14.36 -17.66 -4.32
CA TRP A 227 14.94 -17.66 -2.96
C TRP A 227 14.95 -19.06 -2.32
N ASN A 228 14.76 -20.11 -3.13
CA ASN A 228 14.64 -21.51 -2.73
C ASN A 228 15.77 -22.41 -3.23
N ASP A 229 16.77 -21.86 -3.92
CA ASP A 229 17.95 -22.60 -4.37
C ASP A 229 19.12 -22.49 -3.38
#